data_AF-A0AAP5LYV1-F1
#
_entry.id   AF-A0AAP5LYV1-F1
#
_cell.length_a   1.000
_cell.length_b   1.000
_cell.length_c   1.000
_cell.angle_alpha   90.00
_cell.angle_beta   90.00
_cell.angle_gamma   90.00
#
_symmetry.space_group_name_H-M   'P 1'
#
loop_
_entity.id
_entity.type
_entity.pdbx_description
1 polymer ?
#
loop_
_entity_poly.entity_id
_entity_poly.type
_entity_poly.pdbx_seq_one_letter_code
_entity_poly.pdbx_strand_id
1 'polypeptide(L)'
;MSASEDLSVIVAHSAESDPVEALRDALGDILAGLIAAGCGPHHLREMLWETDRPEAFHLSRHSVELAYRETFAGFRPSIRLAPRSEPGLTIRARHAAAQPLPDTLVDGYSLRELGRQYSPRLQADMKALFRQWSRDGEAFRARHGAADLAYGPGRFERLDLYRPAGETRAPIFVFIHGGYWQASDKVQHAQFAQGLLDSGYAVAMPNYGLAPDTPLETGIAQSVAALNFLVREADALGLDADSLHVSGHSAGGHLAAMVLCAPDAPPIASALLLSGLYDLKPLGHLPLGRLLGLDDAARATRLSPIAQPRPQSTRIAFAVGEGESDAFKAQSAALAATWQGPAPLICSGHHFSMLEGLNGGALLDLALSTAEGS
;
A
#
# COMPACT_ATOMS: atom_id res chain seq x y z
N MET A 1 -7.28 -7.87 40.86
CA MET A 1 -8.67 -7.95 40.39
C MET A 1 -8.75 -7.18 39.09
N SER A 2 -8.70 -7.88 37.95
CA SER A 2 -8.84 -7.24 36.63
C SER A 2 -10.28 -6.76 36.53
N ALA A 3 -10.47 -5.45 36.41
CA ALA A 3 -11.76 -4.93 35.97
C ALA A 3 -12.03 -5.56 34.59
N SER A 4 -13.10 -6.34 34.51
CA SER A 4 -13.63 -6.84 33.23
C SER A 4 -13.90 -5.61 32.36
N GLU A 5 -13.07 -5.38 31.33
CA GLU A 5 -13.31 -4.34 30.33
C GLU A 5 -14.70 -4.60 29.75
N ASP A 6 -15.62 -3.65 29.88
CA ASP A 6 -16.98 -3.80 29.33
C ASP A 6 -16.88 -3.67 27.81
N LEU A 7 -17.16 -4.76 27.10
CA LEU A 7 -16.97 -4.86 25.65
C LEU A 7 -18.32 -4.86 24.95
N SER A 8 -18.52 -3.85 24.10
CA SER A 8 -19.65 -3.77 23.18
C SER A 8 -19.50 -4.77 22.04
N VAL A 9 -20.62 -5.23 21.49
CA VAL A 9 -20.66 -6.21 20.39
C VAL A 9 -21.30 -5.58 19.15
N ILE A 10 -20.64 -5.71 18.01
CA ILE A 10 -21.20 -5.44 16.68
C ILE A 10 -21.34 -6.78 15.97
N VAL A 11 -22.48 -7.00 15.33
CA VAL A 11 -22.75 -8.23 14.58
C VAL A 11 -23.05 -7.85 13.13
N ALA A 12 -22.37 -8.52 12.20
CA ALA A 12 -22.60 -8.40 10.77
C ALA A 12 -22.85 -9.78 10.18
N HIS A 13 -23.69 -9.85 9.14
CA HIS A 13 -23.96 -11.07 8.41
C HIS A 13 -23.93 -10.79 6.92
N SER A 14 -23.26 -11.65 6.15
CA SER A 14 -23.30 -11.65 4.70
C SER A 14 -23.75 -13.00 4.16
N ALA A 15 -24.66 -12.95 3.20
CA ALA A 15 -25.21 -14.12 2.49
C ALA A 15 -24.55 -14.36 1.13
N GLU A 16 -23.47 -13.63 0.82
CA GLU A 16 -22.74 -13.79 -0.44
C GLU A 16 -22.18 -15.22 -0.57
N SER A 17 -22.25 -15.75 -1.80
CA SER A 17 -21.79 -17.11 -2.09
C SER A 17 -20.27 -17.21 -2.20
N ASP A 18 -19.63 -16.16 -2.71
CA ASP A 18 -18.18 -16.04 -2.76
C ASP A 18 -17.64 -15.68 -1.36
N PRO A 19 -16.70 -16.46 -0.81
CA PRO A 19 -16.18 -16.23 0.54
C PRO A 19 -15.44 -14.89 0.71
N VAL A 20 -14.77 -14.40 -0.33
CA VAL A 20 -14.02 -13.13 -0.25
C VAL A 20 -15.00 -11.97 -0.24
N GLU A 21 -16.04 -12.02 -1.07
CA GLU A 21 -17.09 -11.01 -1.08
C GLU A 21 -17.95 -11.03 0.20
N ALA A 22 -18.29 -12.21 0.72
CA ALA A 22 -18.97 -12.34 2.01
C ALA A 22 -18.15 -11.74 3.15
N LEU A 23 -16.83 -11.96 3.14
CA LEU A 23 -15.93 -11.39 4.14
C LEU A 23 -15.82 -9.87 4.00
N ARG A 24 -15.59 -9.34 2.80
CA ARG A 24 -15.51 -7.88 2.55
C ARG A 24 -16.79 -7.18 2.99
N ASP A 25 -17.93 -7.82 2.74
CA ASP A 25 -19.24 -7.29 3.11
C ASP A 25 -19.41 -7.23 4.63
N ALA A 26 -19.26 -8.36 5.32
CA ALA A 26 -19.40 -8.42 6.77
C ALA A 26 -18.38 -7.54 7.50
N LEU A 27 -17.11 -7.51 7.07
CA LEU A 27 -16.09 -6.63 7.68
C LEU A 27 -16.41 -5.15 7.45
N GLY A 28 -16.96 -4.79 6.29
CA GLY A 28 -17.41 -3.43 5.99
C GLY A 28 -18.48 -2.96 6.98
N ASP A 29 -19.45 -3.83 7.29
CA ASP A 29 -20.50 -3.53 8.27
C ASP A 29 -19.96 -3.43 9.70
N ILE A 30 -19.00 -4.28 10.08
CA ILE A 30 -18.29 -4.14 11.36
C ILE A 30 -17.57 -2.78 11.43
N LEU A 31 -16.87 -2.38 10.36
CA LEU A 31 -16.19 -1.09 10.31
C LEU A 31 -17.17 0.07 10.45
N ALA A 32 -18.31 0.03 9.75
CA ALA A 32 -19.37 1.03 9.86
C ALA A 32 -19.91 1.12 11.30
N GLY A 33 -20.14 -0.02 11.95
CA GLY A 33 -20.54 -0.08 13.37
C GLY A 33 -19.51 0.53 14.32
N LEU A 34 -18.21 0.26 14.09
CA LEU A 34 -17.13 0.86 14.89
C LEU A 34 -17.14 2.38 14.74
N ILE A 35 -17.24 2.89 13.51
CA ILE A 35 -17.26 4.33 13.22
C ILE A 35 -18.47 4.98 13.89
N ALA A 36 -19.65 4.37 13.82
CA ALA A 36 -20.86 4.86 14.49
C ALA A 36 -20.71 4.93 16.02
N ALA A 37 -19.90 4.04 16.60
CA ALA A 37 -19.54 4.04 18.02
C ALA A 37 -18.37 4.99 18.37
N GLY A 38 -17.91 5.82 17.44
CA GLY A 38 -16.74 6.69 17.63
C GLY A 38 -15.40 5.93 17.74
N CYS A 39 -15.40 4.65 17.37
CA CYS A 39 -14.28 3.74 17.44
C CYS A 39 -13.62 3.53 16.06
N GLY A 40 -12.53 2.79 16.05
CA GLY A 40 -11.84 2.32 14.85
C GLY A 40 -11.22 0.94 15.09
N PRO A 41 -10.58 0.32 14.09
CA PRO A 41 -10.13 -1.08 14.17
C PRO A 41 -9.21 -1.40 15.36
N HIS A 42 -8.40 -0.43 15.82
CA HIS A 42 -7.56 -0.54 17.01
C HIS A 42 -8.32 -0.75 18.34
N HIS A 43 -9.64 -0.54 18.36
CA HIS A 43 -10.49 -0.81 19.52
C HIS A 43 -10.97 -2.26 19.59
N LEU A 44 -10.81 -3.04 18.51
CA LEU A 44 -11.22 -4.45 18.48
C LEU A 44 -10.42 -5.26 19.51
N ARG A 45 -11.08 -6.24 20.14
CA ARG A 45 -10.50 -7.14 21.15
C ARG A 45 -10.60 -8.60 20.76
N GLU A 46 -11.76 -9.01 20.26
CA GLU A 46 -11.97 -10.35 19.73
C GLU A 46 -13.02 -10.35 18.62
N MET A 47 -12.93 -11.35 17.75
CA MET A 47 -13.93 -11.63 16.73
C MET A 47 -14.25 -13.13 16.71
N LEU A 48 -15.54 -13.45 16.58
CA LEU A 48 -16.03 -14.79 16.29
C LEU A 48 -16.63 -14.79 14.89
N TRP A 49 -16.12 -15.66 14.01
CA TRP A 49 -16.59 -15.86 12.65
C TRP A 49 -17.33 -17.19 12.59
N GLU A 50 -18.62 -17.13 12.30
CA GLU A 50 -19.53 -18.28 12.27
C GLU A 50 -19.98 -18.52 10.82
N THR A 51 -19.79 -19.74 10.30
CA THR A 51 -20.11 -20.07 8.90
C THR A 51 -20.34 -21.57 8.71
N ASP A 52 -21.05 -21.92 7.65
CA ASP A 52 -21.22 -23.29 7.17
C ASP A 52 -19.98 -23.87 6.47
N ARG A 53 -18.99 -23.03 6.13
CA ARG A 53 -17.75 -23.44 5.42
C ARG A 53 -16.47 -22.83 6.02
N PRO A 54 -16.07 -23.20 7.25
CA PRO A 54 -14.96 -22.55 7.97
C PRO A 54 -13.63 -22.48 7.20
N GLU A 55 -13.29 -23.52 6.43
CA GLU A 55 -12.08 -23.59 5.61
C GLU A 55 -11.99 -22.47 4.56
N ALA A 56 -13.14 -21.99 4.08
CA ALA A 56 -13.21 -20.91 3.11
C ALA A 56 -12.84 -19.54 3.70
N PHE A 57 -12.84 -19.38 5.02
CA PHE A 57 -12.54 -18.11 5.69
C PHE A 57 -11.23 -18.15 6.49
N HIS A 58 -10.41 -19.18 6.28
CA HIS A 58 -9.14 -19.31 7.00
C HIS A 58 -8.13 -18.23 6.56
N LEU A 59 -7.54 -17.50 7.52
CA LEU A 59 -6.61 -16.39 7.27
C LEU A 59 -5.30 -16.78 6.59
N SER A 60 -4.97 -18.07 6.51
CA SER A 60 -3.82 -18.53 5.70
C SER A 60 -4.06 -18.45 4.20
N ARG A 61 -5.31 -18.26 3.76
CA ARG A 61 -5.63 -18.01 2.36
C ARG A 61 -5.30 -16.56 2.02
N HIS A 62 -4.47 -16.34 1.01
CA HIS A 62 -4.03 -15.00 0.60
C HIS A 62 -5.19 -14.02 0.36
N SER A 63 -6.24 -14.46 -0.36
CA SER A 63 -7.40 -13.61 -0.65
C SER A 63 -8.21 -13.21 0.59
N VAL A 64 -8.27 -14.09 1.60
CA VAL A 64 -8.94 -13.84 2.89
C VAL A 64 -8.09 -12.87 3.72
N GLU A 65 -6.77 -13.09 3.79
CA GLU A 65 -5.85 -12.17 4.46
C GLU A 65 -5.92 -10.77 3.83
N LEU A 66 -5.92 -10.69 2.50
CA LEU A 66 -5.99 -9.43 1.76
C LEU A 66 -7.31 -8.69 2.03
N ALA A 67 -8.45 -9.37 1.89
CA ALA A 67 -9.76 -8.78 2.18
C ALA A 67 -9.87 -8.27 3.63
N TYR A 68 -9.30 -9.00 4.59
CA TYR A 68 -9.22 -8.53 5.98
C TYR A 68 -8.42 -7.23 6.11
N ARG A 69 -7.23 -7.21 5.51
CA ARG A 69 -6.30 -6.06 5.57
C ARG A 69 -6.83 -4.85 4.82
N GLU A 70 -7.58 -5.03 3.74
CA GLU A 70 -8.25 -3.93 3.04
C GLU A 70 -9.17 -3.13 3.95
N THR A 71 -9.85 -3.79 4.90
CA THR A 71 -10.77 -3.14 5.85
C THR A 71 -10.08 -2.69 7.13
N PHE A 72 -9.29 -3.58 7.75
CA PHE A 72 -8.73 -3.35 9.10
C PHE A 72 -7.23 -3.14 9.13
N ALA A 73 -6.58 -3.02 7.97
CA ALA A 73 -5.13 -2.91 7.85
C ALA A 73 -4.44 -4.03 8.67
N GLY A 74 -3.45 -3.69 9.48
CA GLY A 74 -2.76 -4.63 10.34
C GLY A 74 -3.46 -4.89 11.69
N PHE A 75 -4.59 -4.25 12.00
CA PHE A 75 -5.28 -4.42 13.29
C PHE A 75 -5.99 -5.78 13.33
N ARG A 76 -5.31 -6.78 13.90
CA ARG A 76 -5.80 -8.17 13.98
C ARG A 76 -6.02 -8.58 15.44
N PRO A 77 -7.26 -8.54 15.96
CA PRO A 77 -7.57 -9.10 17.27
C PRO A 77 -7.52 -10.64 17.23
N SER A 78 -7.81 -11.29 18.35
CA SER A 78 -8.05 -12.74 18.35
C SER A 78 -9.27 -13.07 17.49
N ILE A 79 -9.11 -13.92 16.49
CA ILE A 79 -10.17 -14.35 15.58
C ILE A 79 -10.38 -15.85 15.75
N ARG A 80 -11.59 -16.27 16.12
CA ARG A 80 -12.00 -17.67 16.17
C ARG A 80 -12.99 -17.97 15.04
N LEU A 81 -12.76 -19.07 14.33
CA LEU A 81 -13.73 -19.61 13.38
C LEU A 81 -14.53 -20.73 14.06
N ALA A 82 -15.85 -20.69 13.92
CA ALA A 82 -16.75 -21.70 14.43
C ALA A 82 -17.73 -22.16 13.34
N PRO A 83 -18.03 -23.47 13.24
CA PRO A 83 -19.02 -23.97 12.31
C PRO A 83 -20.43 -23.54 12.73
N ARG A 84 -21.29 -23.25 11.76
CA ARG A 84 -22.71 -22.95 11.94
C ARG A 84 -23.53 -23.62 10.84
N SER A 85 -24.77 -24.02 11.14
CA SER A 85 -25.65 -24.70 10.18
C SER A 85 -26.26 -23.77 9.13
N GLU A 86 -26.37 -22.48 9.42
CA GLU A 86 -26.93 -21.49 8.50
C GLU A 86 -25.88 -21.06 7.46
N PRO A 87 -26.26 -20.97 6.17
CA PRO A 87 -25.36 -20.51 5.12
C PRO A 87 -24.84 -19.08 5.35
N GLY A 88 -23.62 -18.84 4.87
CA GLY A 88 -23.02 -17.50 4.82
C GLY A 88 -22.01 -17.27 5.94
N LEU A 89 -21.70 -15.99 6.18
CA LEU A 89 -20.74 -15.57 7.20
C LEU A 89 -21.40 -14.63 8.19
N THR A 90 -21.34 -14.96 9.47
CA THR A 90 -21.67 -14.04 10.56
C THR A 90 -20.41 -13.69 11.35
N ILE A 91 -20.14 -12.40 11.50
CA ILE A 91 -19.03 -11.89 12.31
C ILE A 91 -19.60 -11.22 13.54
N ARG A 92 -19.15 -11.64 14.72
CA ARG A 92 -19.38 -10.94 15.99
C ARG A 92 -18.07 -10.32 16.43
N ALA A 93 -17.98 -9.00 16.38
CA ALA A 93 -16.81 -8.25 16.79
C ALA A 93 -17.04 -7.59 18.14
N ARG A 94 -16.12 -7.79 19.08
CA ARG A 94 -16.12 -7.11 20.36
C ARG A 94 -15.08 -6.01 20.38
N HIS A 95 -15.48 -4.85 20.88
CA HIS A 95 -14.60 -3.69 20.95
C HIS A 95 -14.72 -2.97 22.29
N ALA A 96 -13.62 -2.34 22.68
CA ALA A 96 -13.61 -1.42 23.79
C ALA A 96 -14.26 -0.09 23.38
N ALA A 97 -14.73 0.68 24.38
CA ALA A 97 -15.20 2.04 24.16
C ALA A 97 -14.06 2.95 23.71
N ALA A 98 -14.39 3.97 22.91
CA ALA A 98 -13.44 5.01 22.52
C ALA A 98 -12.97 5.79 23.75
N GLN A 99 -11.67 6.06 23.80
CA GLN A 99 -11.08 6.91 24.84
C GLN A 99 -10.94 8.35 24.31
N PRO A 100 -11.10 9.38 25.16
CA PRO A 100 -10.81 10.75 24.78
C PRO A 100 -9.37 10.88 24.26
N LEU A 101 -9.20 11.55 23.11
CA LEU A 101 -7.88 11.89 22.60
C LEU A 101 -7.29 13.03 23.44
N PRO A 102 -5.97 13.03 23.70
CA PRO A 102 -5.32 14.14 24.37
C PRO A 102 -5.34 15.41 23.49
N ASP A 103 -5.30 16.58 24.13
CA ASP A 103 -5.23 17.90 23.48
C ASP A 103 -3.81 18.20 22.95
N THR A 104 -3.20 17.23 22.26
CA THR A 104 -1.88 17.37 21.63
C THR A 104 -2.04 17.91 20.21
N LEU A 105 -1.23 18.91 19.87
CA LEU A 105 -1.06 19.38 18.50
C LEU A 105 0.22 18.78 17.90
N VAL A 106 0.10 18.27 16.67
CA VAL A 106 1.21 17.75 15.86
C VAL A 106 1.14 18.47 14.52
N ASP A 107 2.21 19.18 14.15
CA ASP A 107 2.26 20.03 12.95
C ASP A 107 1.08 21.00 12.84
N GLY A 108 0.61 21.53 13.97
CA GLY A 108 -0.53 22.44 14.04
C GLY A 108 -1.91 21.76 14.02
N TYR A 109 -1.99 20.44 13.86
CA TYR A 109 -3.25 19.69 13.85
C TYR A 109 -3.52 19.03 15.20
N SER A 110 -4.79 19.06 15.64
CA SER A 110 -5.25 18.13 16.68
C SER A 110 -5.10 16.68 16.20
N LEU A 111 -4.99 15.71 17.10
CA LEU A 111 -4.87 14.30 16.69
C LEU A 111 -6.04 13.81 15.82
N ARG A 112 -7.24 14.35 16.02
CA ARG A 112 -8.41 14.06 15.18
C ARG A 112 -8.20 14.58 13.76
N GLU A 113 -7.77 15.83 13.62
CA GLU A 113 -7.54 16.42 12.31
C GLU A 113 -6.33 15.79 11.61
N LEU A 114 -5.24 15.51 12.35
CA LEU A 114 -4.10 14.76 11.86
C LEU A 114 -4.53 13.40 11.27
N GLY A 115 -5.43 12.68 11.96
CA GLY A 115 -5.99 11.43 11.45
C GLY A 115 -6.74 11.60 10.13
N ARG A 116 -7.43 12.73 9.91
CA ARG A 116 -8.11 13.03 8.64
C ARG A 116 -7.12 13.39 7.54
N GLN A 117 -6.10 14.17 7.86
CA GLN A 117 -5.02 14.54 6.96
C GLN A 117 -4.28 13.30 6.44
N TYR A 118 -4.09 12.28 7.28
CA TYR A 118 -3.49 10.99 6.92
C TYR A 118 -4.51 9.88 6.62
N SER A 119 -5.72 10.23 6.18
CA SER A 119 -6.74 9.25 5.76
C SER A 119 -7.21 9.51 4.33
N PRO A 120 -6.43 9.10 3.31
CA PRO A 120 -6.84 9.18 1.90
C PRO A 120 -8.20 8.53 1.63
N ARG A 121 -8.56 7.52 2.43
CA ARG A 121 -9.84 6.80 2.39
C ARG A 121 -11.07 7.68 2.54
N LEU A 122 -10.94 8.92 3.01
CA LEU A 122 -12.05 9.88 3.07
C LEU A 122 -12.46 10.40 1.70
N GLN A 123 -11.65 10.17 0.65
CA GLN A 123 -11.86 10.70 -0.70
C GLN A 123 -12.63 9.73 -1.62
N ALA A 124 -12.78 8.46 -1.25
CA ALA A 124 -13.35 7.43 -2.12
C ALA A 124 -14.09 6.33 -1.34
N ASP A 125 -15.03 5.64 -2.00
CA ASP A 125 -15.57 4.37 -1.52
C ASP A 125 -14.51 3.28 -1.69
N MET A 126 -13.77 3.01 -0.62
CA MET A 126 -12.67 2.05 -0.63
C MET A 126 -13.11 0.62 -0.92
N LYS A 127 -14.33 0.23 -0.52
CA LYS A 127 -14.86 -1.12 -0.76
C LYS A 127 -15.10 -1.30 -2.25
N ALA A 128 -15.76 -0.34 -2.89
CA ALA A 128 -15.99 -0.35 -4.33
C ALA A 128 -14.67 -0.28 -5.12
N LEU A 129 -13.75 0.60 -4.70
CA LEU A 129 -12.48 0.81 -5.37
C LEU A 129 -11.59 -0.43 -5.36
N PHE A 130 -11.38 -1.07 -4.20
CA PHE A 130 -10.53 -2.27 -4.13
C PHE A 130 -11.12 -3.47 -4.88
N ARG A 131 -12.45 -3.60 -4.89
CA ARG A 131 -13.14 -4.59 -5.74
C ARG A 131 -12.88 -4.33 -7.22
N GLN A 132 -13.01 -3.08 -7.65
CA GLN A 132 -12.73 -2.67 -9.02
C GLN A 132 -11.27 -2.98 -9.38
N TRP A 133 -10.31 -2.51 -8.59
CA TRP A 133 -8.88 -2.71 -8.83
C TRP A 133 -8.47 -4.18 -8.85
N SER A 134 -9.05 -5.01 -7.97
CA SER A 134 -8.79 -6.46 -8.00
C SER A 134 -9.27 -7.07 -9.32
N ARG A 135 -10.51 -6.76 -9.74
CA ARG A 135 -11.09 -7.29 -10.99
C ARG A 135 -10.34 -6.82 -12.22
N ASP A 136 -10.12 -5.51 -12.32
CA ASP A 136 -9.51 -4.89 -13.50
C ASP A 136 -8.03 -5.33 -13.62
N GLY A 137 -7.35 -5.44 -12.49
CA GLY A 137 -5.99 -5.93 -12.39
C GLY A 137 -5.84 -7.43 -12.70
N GLU A 138 -6.74 -8.30 -12.24
CA GLU A 138 -6.78 -9.71 -12.62
C GLU A 138 -7.02 -9.89 -14.12
N ALA A 139 -7.96 -9.12 -14.69
CA ALA A 139 -8.24 -9.14 -16.12
C ALA A 139 -7.01 -8.68 -16.93
N PHE A 140 -6.34 -7.63 -16.47
CA PHE A 140 -5.10 -7.15 -17.07
C PHE A 140 -4.00 -8.22 -17.01
N ARG A 141 -3.77 -8.78 -15.82
CA ARG A 141 -2.77 -9.82 -15.57
C ARG A 141 -2.95 -11.03 -16.49
N ALA A 142 -4.19 -11.48 -16.67
CA ALA A 142 -4.53 -12.57 -17.57
C ALA A 142 -4.30 -12.21 -19.05
N ARG A 143 -4.73 -11.02 -19.47
CA ARG A 143 -4.61 -10.54 -20.86
C ARG A 143 -3.15 -10.37 -21.30
N HIS A 144 -2.28 -9.89 -20.41
CA HIS A 144 -0.88 -9.62 -20.71
C HIS A 144 0.08 -10.77 -20.35
N GLY A 145 -0.44 -11.89 -19.84
CA GLY A 145 0.36 -13.09 -19.56
C GLY A 145 1.50 -12.85 -18.56
N ALA A 146 1.21 -12.14 -17.47
CA ALA A 146 2.23 -11.75 -16.49
C ALA A 146 3.07 -12.93 -15.99
N ALA A 147 4.39 -12.77 -15.97
CA ALA A 147 5.28 -13.75 -15.37
C ALA A 147 5.34 -13.54 -13.84
N ASP A 148 4.94 -14.55 -13.09
CA ASP A 148 4.84 -14.50 -11.62
C ASP A 148 6.12 -15.04 -10.96
N LEU A 149 7.11 -14.17 -10.80
CA LEU A 149 8.48 -14.52 -10.44
C LEU A 149 8.69 -14.41 -8.93
N ALA A 150 9.39 -15.38 -8.33
CA ALA A 150 9.84 -15.29 -6.94
C ALA A 150 11.23 -14.65 -6.88
N TYR A 151 11.35 -13.53 -6.18
CA TYR A 151 12.63 -12.85 -5.96
C TYR A 151 13.28 -13.23 -4.62
N GLY A 152 12.54 -13.94 -3.75
CA GLY A 152 13.00 -14.45 -2.46
C GLY A 152 12.14 -15.61 -1.94
N PRO A 153 12.52 -16.23 -0.80
CA PRO A 153 11.82 -17.39 -0.23
C PRO A 153 10.47 -17.09 0.45
N GLY A 154 10.18 -15.83 0.78
CA GLY A 154 8.98 -15.42 1.51
C GLY A 154 7.71 -15.42 0.63
N ARG A 155 6.55 -15.60 1.28
CA ARG A 155 5.26 -15.65 0.56
C ARG A 155 4.94 -14.39 -0.26
N PHE A 156 5.41 -13.23 0.22
CA PHE A 156 5.24 -11.95 -0.45
C PHE A 156 6.42 -11.57 -1.34
N GLU A 157 7.49 -12.38 -1.37
CA GLU A 157 8.70 -12.08 -2.14
C GLU A 157 8.55 -12.51 -3.60
N ARG A 158 7.48 -12.00 -4.22
CA ARG A 158 7.09 -12.28 -5.59
C ARG A 158 6.77 -10.99 -6.34
N LEU A 159 6.99 -10.98 -7.64
CA LEU A 159 6.66 -9.88 -8.54
C LEU A 159 5.96 -10.38 -9.78
N ASP A 160 5.09 -9.57 -10.35
CA ASP A 160 4.59 -9.79 -11.71
C ASP A 160 5.46 -8.97 -12.68
N LEU A 161 5.96 -9.61 -13.73
CA LEU A 161 6.66 -8.95 -14.82
C LEU A 161 5.78 -8.95 -16.08
N TYR A 162 5.53 -7.75 -16.59
CA TYR A 162 4.85 -7.48 -17.85
C TYR A 162 5.87 -7.03 -18.88
N ARG A 163 5.85 -7.63 -20.08
CA ARG A 163 6.79 -7.29 -21.15
C ARG A 163 6.05 -6.61 -22.31
N PRO A 164 6.64 -5.55 -22.90
CA PRO A 164 6.10 -4.93 -24.09
C PRO A 164 6.30 -5.86 -25.30
N ALA A 165 5.44 -5.75 -26.30
CA ALA A 165 5.55 -6.53 -27.52
C ALA A 165 6.71 -6.01 -28.39
N GLY A 166 7.47 -6.90 -29.00
CA GLY A 166 8.51 -6.54 -29.98
C GLY A 166 9.88 -6.16 -29.39
N GLU A 167 10.01 -5.97 -28.07
CA GLU A 167 11.27 -5.60 -27.44
C GLU A 167 12.05 -6.82 -26.91
N THR A 168 13.31 -6.93 -27.33
CA THR A 168 14.21 -8.01 -26.90
C THR A 168 15.03 -7.67 -25.66
N ARG A 169 15.17 -6.37 -25.36
CA ARG A 169 15.95 -5.85 -24.22
C ARG A 169 15.30 -4.56 -23.68
N ALA A 170 14.12 -4.71 -23.08
CA ALA A 170 13.30 -3.57 -22.67
C ALA A 170 13.84 -2.88 -21.40
N PRO A 171 13.83 -1.54 -21.30
CA PRO A 171 14.09 -0.84 -20.04
C PRO A 171 13.08 -1.26 -18.97
N ILE A 172 13.48 -1.23 -17.71
CA ILE A 172 12.70 -1.77 -16.59
C ILE A 172 12.07 -0.63 -15.82
N PHE A 173 10.75 -0.67 -15.63
CA PHE A 173 10.02 0.24 -14.76
C PHE A 173 9.37 -0.54 -13.62
N VAL A 174 9.89 -0.39 -12.41
CA VAL A 174 9.36 -1.06 -11.22
C VAL A 174 8.29 -0.18 -10.57
N PHE A 175 7.09 -0.71 -10.32
CA PHE A 175 6.04 -0.01 -9.58
C PHE A 175 5.76 -0.70 -8.25
N ILE A 176 6.07 -0.01 -7.14
CA ILE A 176 5.84 -0.49 -5.77
C ILE A 176 4.49 0.02 -5.27
N HIS A 177 3.59 -0.89 -4.94
CA HIS A 177 2.22 -0.55 -4.54
C HIS A 177 2.14 0.11 -3.15
N GLY A 178 1.03 0.82 -2.90
CA GLY A 178 0.70 1.44 -1.63
C GLY A 178 0.00 0.52 -0.63
N GLY A 179 -0.77 1.10 0.30
CA GLY A 179 -1.56 0.36 1.29
C GLY A 179 -1.07 0.49 2.73
N TYR A 180 -0.42 1.60 3.08
CA TYR A 180 0.09 1.87 4.44
C TYR A 180 0.96 0.74 5.01
N TRP A 181 1.73 0.08 4.13
CA TRP A 181 2.56 -1.09 4.44
C TRP A 181 1.80 -2.29 5.03
N GLN A 182 0.47 -2.26 5.06
CA GLN A 182 -0.35 -3.21 5.83
C GLN A 182 -1.38 -3.95 4.97
N ALA A 183 -1.61 -3.49 3.75
CA ALA A 183 -2.62 -3.99 2.84
C ALA A 183 -2.18 -3.81 1.38
N SER A 184 -3.04 -4.27 0.47
CA SER A 184 -2.87 -4.30 -0.98
C SER A 184 -2.00 -5.45 -1.50
N ASP A 185 -1.99 -5.61 -2.82
CA ASP A 185 -1.29 -6.64 -3.57
C ASP A 185 -0.98 -6.12 -4.98
N LYS A 186 0.15 -6.56 -5.57
CA LYS A 186 0.59 -6.25 -6.93
C LYS A 186 -0.52 -6.39 -7.98
N VAL A 187 -1.44 -7.35 -7.84
CA VAL A 187 -2.51 -7.55 -8.83
C VAL A 187 -3.44 -6.35 -8.91
N GLN A 188 -3.67 -5.63 -7.81
CA GLN A 188 -4.61 -4.51 -7.75
C GLN A 188 -4.14 -3.26 -8.52
N HIS A 189 -2.90 -3.26 -8.99
CA HIS A 189 -2.27 -2.13 -9.67
C HIS A 189 -1.86 -2.48 -11.10
N ALA A 190 -2.07 -3.73 -11.53
CA ALA A 190 -1.60 -4.25 -12.81
C ALA A 190 -2.05 -3.39 -13.99
N GLN A 191 -3.30 -2.92 -13.98
CA GLN A 191 -3.87 -2.08 -15.04
C GLN A 191 -3.14 -0.75 -15.26
N PHE A 192 -2.40 -0.24 -14.26
CA PHE A 192 -1.64 1.01 -14.38
C PHE A 192 -0.29 0.83 -15.11
N ALA A 193 0.03 -0.40 -15.54
CA ALA A 193 1.20 -0.68 -16.37
C ALA A 193 1.01 -0.31 -17.85
N GLN A 194 -0.22 -0.12 -18.32
CA GLN A 194 -0.54 -0.06 -19.75
C GLN A 194 0.26 1.04 -20.48
N GLY A 195 0.26 2.27 -19.95
CA GLY A 195 0.95 3.40 -20.60
C GLY A 195 2.46 3.20 -20.74
N LEU A 196 3.09 2.61 -19.73
CA LEU A 196 4.52 2.28 -19.72
C LEU A 196 4.85 1.14 -20.69
N LEU A 197 4.02 0.09 -20.73
CA LEU A 197 4.16 -1.01 -21.69
C LEU A 197 4.02 -0.51 -23.13
N ASP A 198 3.06 0.37 -23.39
CA ASP A 198 2.85 0.97 -24.72
C ASP A 198 4.01 1.89 -25.13
N SER A 199 4.76 2.40 -24.14
CA SER A 199 5.98 3.20 -24.32
C SER A 199 7.26 2.35 -24.40
N GLY A 200 7.16 1.01 -24.43
CA GLY A 200 8.30 0.11 -24.61
C GLY A 200 9.03 -0.31 -23.33
N TYR A 201 8.49 0.00 -22.13
CA TYR A 201 9.08 -0.44 -20.86
C TYR A 201 8.52 -1.80 -20.44
N ALA A 202 9.39 -2.67 -19.93
CA ALA A 202 8.95 -3.80 -19.12
C ALA A 202 8.55 -3.30 -17.73
N VAL A 203 7.37 -3.69 -17.26
CA VAL A 203 6.85 -3.22 -15.97
C VAL A 203 6.89 -4.35 -14.95
N ALA A 204 7.59 -4.13 -13.84
CA ALA A 204 7.67 -5.09 -12.74
C ALA A 204 6.91 -4.57 -11.52
N MET A 205 6.02 -5.39 -10.96
CA MET A 205 5.21 -5.04 -9.80
C MET A 205 5.47 -6.03 -8.66
N PRO A 206 6.38 -5.71 -7.73
CA PRO A 206 6.64 -6.56 -6.57
C PRO A 206 5.56 -6.42 -5.50
N ASN A 207 5.22 -7.55 -4.88
CA ASN A 207 4.71 -7.58 -3.51
C ASN A 207 5.87 -7.39 -2.53
N TYR A 208 5.54 -7.03 -1.30
CA TYR A 208 6.45 -7.02 -0.16
C TYR A 208 5.66 -7.41 1.11
N GLY A 209 6.36 -7.80 2.17
CA GLY A 209 5.72 -8.24 3.40
C GLY A 209 4.97 -7.12 4.11
N LEU A 210 3.80 -7.46 4.64
CA LEU A 210 2.87 -6.50 5.22
C LEU A 210 2.98 -6.45 6.76
N ALA A 211 3.05 -5.24 7.29
CA ALA A 211 3.04 -4.95 8.72
C ALA A 211 1.68 -5.30 9.37
N PRO A 212 1.65 -5.55 10.69
CA PRO A 212 2.79 -5.67 11.61
C PRO A 212 3.56 -6.99 11.47
N ASP A 213 3.04 -7.97 10.73
CA ASP A 213 3.65 -9.30 10.58
C ASP A 213 5.05 -9.22 9.93
N THR A 214 5.28 -8.23 9.07
CA THR A 214 6.59 -7.89 8.50
C THR A 214 6.99 -6.47 8.90
N PRO A 215 8.15 -6.26 9.56
CA PRO A 215 8.65 -4.92 9.86
C PRO A 215 8.90 -4.09 8.59
N LEU A 216 8.76 -2.77 8.68
CA LEU A 216 9.00 -1.85 7.56
C LEU A 216 10.43 -1.99 7.01
N GLU A 217 11.42 -2.19 7.88
CA GLU A 217 12.81 -2.46 7.53
C GLU A 217 12.94 -3.67 6.60
N THR A 218 12.20 -4.75 6.90
CA THR A 218 12.17 -5.95 6.06
C THR A 218 11.46 -5.67 4.74
N GLY A 219 10.38 -4.90 4.73
CA GLY A 219 9.72 -4.46 3.48
C GLY A 219 10.64 -3.63 2.57
N ILE A 220 11.48 -2.76 3.14
CA ILE A 220 12.51 -2.01 2.42
C ILE A 220 13.54 -2.98 1.82
N ALA A 221 14.10 -3.88 2.64
CA ALA A 221 15.07 -4.87 2.17
C ALA A 221 14.50 -5.80 1.07
N GLN A 222 13.23 -6.17 1.18
CA GLN A 222 12.52 -6.94 0.15
C GLN A 222 12.35 -6.16 -1.14
N SER A 223 12.06 -4.86 -1.05
CA SER A 223 11.98 -3.98 -2.23
C SER A 223 13.35 -3.88 -2.93
N VAL A 224 14.44 -3.72 -2.16
CA VAL A 224 15.82 -3.78 -2.70
C VAL A 224 16.12 -5.13 -3.35
N ALA A 225 15.72 -6.24 -2.71
CA ALA A 225 15.92 -7.59 -3.23
C ALA A 225 15.18 -7.83 -4.56
N ALA A 226 13.97 -7.28 -4.72
CA ALA A 226 13.21 -7.35 -5.97
C ALA A 226 13.95 -6.65 -7.12
N LEU A 227 14.51 -5.46 -6.90
CA LEU A 227 15.31 -4.74 -7.89
C LEU A 227 16.60 -5.51 -8.24
N ASN A 228 17.32 -5.98 -7.23
CA ASN A 228 18.53 -6.79 -7.42
C ASN A 228 18.25 -8.10 -8.18
N PHE A 229 17.08 -8.72 -7.96
CA PHE A 229 16.63 -9.86 -8.74
C PHE A 229 16.44 -9.49 -10.22
N LEU A 230 15.74 -8.39 -10.52
CA LEU A 230 15.50 -7.97 -11.90
C LEU A 230 16.80 -7.66 -12.65
N VAL A 231 17.76 -7.00 -12.00
CA VAL A 231 19.08 -6.69 -12.58
C VAL A 231 19.89 -7.97 -12.82
N ARG A 232 19.90 -8.89 -11.85
CA ARG A 232 20.65 -10.15 -11.97
C ARG A 232 20.09 -11.06 -13.06
N GLU A 233 18.76 -11.14 -13.17
CA GLU A 233 18.08 -12.00 -14.14
C GLU A 233 17.80 -11.28 -15.47
N ALA A 234 18.31 -10.05 -15.67
CA ALA A 234 17.92 -9.17 -16.77
C ALA A 234 18.10 -9.83 -18.15
N ASP A 235 19.26 -10.44 -18.41
CA ASP A 235 19.52 -11.11 -19.70
C ASP A 235 18.55 -12.27 -19.95
N ALA A 236 18.26 -13.08 -18.93
CA ALA A 236 17.33 -14.20 -19.03
C ALA A 236 15.88 -13.74 -19.24
N LEU A 237 15.53 -12.57 -18.69
CA LEU A 237 14.21 -11.97 -18.78
C LEU A 237 14.06 -11.03 -19.99
N GLY A 238 15.12 -10.79 -20.78
CA GLY A 238 15.12 -9.87 -21.93
C GLY A 238 14.92 -8.40 -21.50
N LEU A 239 15.59 -8.00 -20.43
CA LEU A 239 15.52 -6.68 -19.82
C LEU A 239 16.85 -5.94 -19.96
N ASP A 240 16.81 -4.61 -19.94
CA ASP A 240 18.00 -3.76 -19.87
C ASP A 240 18.31 -3.37 -18.43
N ALA A 241 19.32 -4.01 -17.83
CA ALA A 241 19.74 -3.76 -16.45
C ALA A 241 20.26 -2.34 -16.21
N ASP A 242 20.77 -1.68 -17.25
CA ASP A 242 21.33 -0.32 -17.16
C ASP A 242 20.23 0.77 -17.15
N SER A 243 19.00 0.39 -17.52
CA SER A 243 17.83 1.26 -17.61
C SER A 243 16.76 0.84 -16.59
N LEU A 244 17.14 0.84 -15.31
CA LEU A 244 16.24 0.53 -14.19
C LEU A 244 15.62 1.82 -13.62
N HIS A 245 14.30 1.88 -13.65
CA HIS A 245 13.48 2.97 -13.15
C HIS A 245 12.55 2.47 -12.04
N VAL A 246 12.29 3.31 -11.04
CA VAL A 246 11.44 2.93 -9.90
C VAL A 246 10.35 3.97 -9.68
N SER A 247 9.13 3.51 -9.48
CA SER A 247 8.05 4.32 -8.96
C SER A 247 7.40 3.61 -7.79
N GLY A 248 6.73 4.40 -6.96
CA GLY A 248 5.86 3.84 -5.97
C GLY A 248 4.79 4.84 -5.55
N HIS A 249 3.66 4.29 -5.11
CA HIS A 249 2.49 5.05 -4.69
C HIS A 249 2.29 4.97 -3.18
N SER A 250 2.05 6.10 -2.52
CA SER A 250 1.71 6.13 -1.09
C SER A 250 2.82 5.48 -0.23
N ALA A 251 2.50 4.42 0.52
CA ALA A 251 3.50 3.60 1.20
C ALA A 251 4.56 3.01 0.25
N GLY A 252 4.20 2.70 -1.00
CA GLY A 252 5.15 2.30 -2.04
C GLY A 252 6.05 3.46 -2.49
N GLY A 253 5.56 4.70 -2.46
CA GLY A 253 6.38 5.89 -2.73
C GLY A 253 7.43 6.11 -1.64
N HIS A 254 7.06 5.82 -0.38
CA HIS A 254 8.02 5.71 0.72
C HIS A 254 9.08 4.62 0.47
N LEU A 255 8.65 3.40 0.11
CA LEU A 255 9.57 2.29 -0.15
C LEU A 255 10.51 2.61 -1.32
N ALA A 256 9.98 3.14 -2.41
CA ALA A 256 10.75 3.59 -3.56
C ALA A 256 11.83 4.59 -3.13
N ALA A 257 11.47 5.62 -2.35
CA ALA A 257 12.42 6.61 -1.86
C ALA A 257 13.49 5.99 -0.93
N MET A 258 13.10 5.07 -0.03
CA MET A 258 14.05 4.37 0.85
C MET A 258 15.02 3.47 0.08
N VAL A 259 14.55 2.79 -0.98
CA VAL A 259 15.40 1.96 -1.85
C VAL A 259 16.48 2.81 -2.53
N LEU A 260 16.18 4.06 -2.93
CA LEU A 260 17.20 4.95 -3.51
C LEU A 260 18.33 5.30 -2.51
N CYS A 261 18.04 5.25 -1.21
CA CYS A 261 19.00 5.54 -0.15
C CYS A 261 19.71 4.28 0.37
N ALA A 262 19.32 3.09 -0.10
CA ALA A 262 19.88 1.83 0.38
C ALA A 262 21.24 1.55 -0.26
N PRO A 263 22.27 1.18 0.53
CA PRO A 263 23.63 0.98 0.03
C PRO A 263 23.77 -0.26 -0.86
N ASP A 264 22.85 -1.21 -0.76
CA ASP A 264 22.79 -2.47 -1.49
C ASP A 264 21.79 -2.45 -2.66
N ALA A 265 21.17 -1.30 -2.93
CA ALA A 265 20.36 -1.12 -4.14
C ALA A 265 21.24 -1.15 -5.40
N PRO A 266 20.76 -1.72 -6.51
CA PRO A 266 21.46 -1.60 -7.78
C PRO A 266 21.40 -0.15 -8.30
N PRO A 267 22.18 0.22 -9.33
CA PRO A 267 22.04 1.52 -9.98
C PRO A 267 20.60 1.75 -10.46
N ILE A 268 20.00 2.88 -10.06
CA ILE A 268 18.64 3.29 -10.47
C ILE A 268 18.74 4.59 -11.25
N ALA A 269 18.38 4.54 -12.53
CA ALA A 269 18.49 5.66 -13.46
C ALA A 269 17.50 6.78 -13.13
N SER A 270 16.26 6.43 -12.81
CA SER A 270 15.27 7.43 -12.40
C SER A 270 14.23 6.91 -11.40
N ALA A 271 13.59 7.85 -10.70
CA ALA A 271 12.51 7.58 -9.78
C ALA A 271 11.33 8.55 -9.92
N LEU A 272 10.12 8.01 -9.91
CA LEU A 272 8.87 8.77 -9.87
C LEU A 272 8.12 8.48 -8.57
N LEU A 273 8.12 9.43 -7.64
CA LEU A 273 7.58 9.26 -6.29
C LEU A 273 6.16 9.84 -6.20
N LEU A 274 5.15 8.96 -6.05
CA LEU A 274 3.73 9.31 -6.14
C LEU A 274 3.08 9.35 -4.76
N SER A 275 2.68 10.54 -4.30
CA SER A 275 1.90 10.74 -3.08
C SER A 275 2.41 9.99 -1.85
N GLY A 276 3.73 9.91 -1.71
CA GLY A 276 4.39 9.12 -0.68
C GLY A 276 4.41 9.79 0.70
N LEU A 277 4.84 9.01 1.68
CA LEU A 277 5.02 9.42 3.08
C LEU A 277 6.52 9.47 3.37
N TYR A 278 7.09 10.66 3.51
CA TYR A 278 8.54 10.86 3.51
C TYR A 278 9.09 11.35 4.86
N ASP A 279 8.24 11.92 5.70
CA ASP A 279 8.41 12.10 7.15
C ASP A 279 7.36 11.24 7.88
N LEU A 280 7.81 10.20 8.59
CA LEU A 280 6.94 9.27 9.29
C LEU A 280 6.64 9.67 10.73
N LYS A 281 7.32 10.68 11.30
CA LYS A 281 7.13 11.06 12.72
C LYS A 281 5.66 11.40 13.04
N PRO A 282 4.91 12.15 12.19
CA PRO A 282 3.51 12.48 12.52
C PRO A 282 2.63 11.24 12.68
N LEU A 283 2.91 10.17 11.93
CA LEU A 283 2.15 8.92 12.02
C LEU A 283 2.30 8.24 13.39
N GLY A 284 3.42 8.42 14.09
CA GLY A 284 3.65 7.88 15.43
C GLY A 284 2.62 8.31 16.47
N HIS A 285 1.92 9.42 16.23
CA HIS A 285 0.85 9.91 17.10
C HIS A 285 -0.51 9.24 16.81
N LEU A 286 -0.66 8.60 15.65
CA LEU A 286 -1.90 7.95 15.21
C LEU A 286 -1.87 6.44 15.52
N PRO A 287 -3.02 5.80 15.80
CA PRO A 287 -3.07 4.36 16.07
C PRO A 287 -2.41 3.52 14.99
N LEU A 288 -2.60 3.92 13.73
CA LEU A 288 -1.95 3.35 12.55
C LEU A 288 -0.42 3.32 12.69
N GLY A 289 0.23 4.45 12.98
CA GLY A 289 1.69 4.47 13.06
C GLY A 289 2.23 3.80 14.31
N ARG A 290 1.48 3.81 15.42
CA ARG A 290 1.85 3.04 16.63
C ARG A 290 1.86 1.55 16.38
N LEU A 291 0.89 1.03 15.62
CA LEU A 291 0.90 -0.38 15.20
C LEU A 291 2.16 -0.74 14.40
N LEU A 292 2.71 0.24 13.69
CA LEU A 292 3.94 0.10 12.93
C LEU A 292 5.20 0.35 13.76
N GLY A 293 5.10 0.74 15.03
CA GLY A 293 6.22 1.11 15.91
C GLY A 293 6.85 2.46 15.57
N LEU A 294 6.08 3.41 15.04
CA LEU A 294 6.54 4.76 14.66
C LEU A 294 6.40 5.79 15.80
N ASP A 295 5.89 5.38 16.96
CA ASP A 295 5.93 6.16 18.20
C ASP A 295 7.34 6.23 18.82
N ASP A 296 8.24 5.32 18.46
CA ASP A 296 9.68 5.53 18.63
C ASP A 296 10.17 6.57 17.60
N ALA A 297 10.41 7.80 18.06
CA ALA A 297 10.85 8.91 17.23
C ALA A 297 12.19 8.66 16.52
N ALA A 298 13.11 7.90 17.14
CA ALA A 298 14.38 7.56 16.52
C ALA A 298 14.17 6.57 15.38
N ARG A 299 13.28 5.59 15.58
CA ARG A 299 12.89 4.66 14.52
C ARG A 299 12.14 5.36 13.39
N ALA A 300 11.17 6.21 13.70
CA ALA A 300 10.45 7.00 12.69
C ALA A 300 11.40 7.85 11.86
N THR A 301 12.39 8.49 12.49
CA THR A 301 13.42 9.29 11.78
C THR A 301 14.25 8.43 10.85
N ARG A 302 14.77 7.27 11.30
CA ARG A 302 15.56 6.37 10.43
C ARG A 302 14.76 5.84 9.24
N LEU A 303 13.46 5.64 9.42
CA LEU A 303 12.56 5.17 8.37
C LEU A 303 11.97 6.31 7.52
N SER A 304 12.37 7.57 7.73
CA SER A 304 11.87 8.71 6.96
C SER A 304 12.85 9.10 5.85
N PRO A 305 12.48 9.00 4.56
CA PRO A 305 13.28 9.47 3.43
C PRO A 305 13.80 10.91 3.58
N ILE A 306 13.04 11.80 4.20
CA ILE A 306 13.45 13.20 4.41
C ILE A 306 14.68 13.33 5.33
N ALA A 307 14.95 12.32 6.16
CA ALA A 307 16.12 12.28 7.03
C ALA A 307 17.32 11.57 6.37
N GLN A 308 17.17 11.10 5.12
CA GLN A 308 18.21 10.41 4.38
C GLN A 308 18.91 11.36 3.38
N PRO A 309 20.20 11.13 3.08
CA PRO A 309 20.91 11.85 2.03
C PRO A 309 20.21 11.69 0.67
N ARG A 310 20.20 12.77 -0.13
CA ARG A 310 19.72 12.71 -1.51
C ARG A 310 20.54 11.69 -2.32
N PRO A 311 19.90 10.78 -3.07
CA PRO A 311 20.59 9.96 -4.07
C PRO A 311 21.28 10.84 -5.13
N GLN A 312 22.57 10.61 -5.39
CA GLN A 312 23.37 11.50 -6.26
C GLN A 312 23.18 11.26 -7.76
N SER A 313 22.95 10.01 -8.17
CA SER A 313 22.94 9.59 -9.58
C SER A 313 21.55 9.36 -10.18
N THR A 314 20.49 9.44 -9.37
CA THR A 314 19.12 9.16 -9.80
C THR A 314 18.39 10.45 -10.17
N ARG A 315 17.75 10.47 -11.35
CA ARG A 315 16.79 11.52 -11.71
C ARG A 315 15.50 11.31 -10.92
N ILE A 316 14.97 12.33 -10.25
CA ILE A 316 13.83 12.18 -9.35
C ILE A 316 12.74 13.18 -9.72
N ALA A 317 11.52 12.68 -9.89
CA ALA A 317 10.31 13.46 -10.00
C ALA A 317 9.29 13.07 -8.92
N PHE A 318 8.41 14.01 -8.61
CA PHE A 318 7.38 13.87 -7.59
C PHE A 318 6.03 14.20 -8.20
N ALA A 319 4.99 13.49 -7.79
CA ALA A 319 3.62 13.84 -8.16
C ALA A 319 2.66 13.59 -6.99
N VAL A 320 1.60 14.39 -6.93
CA VAL A 320 0.54 14.29 -5.92
C VAL A 320 -0.80 14.67 -6.54
N GLY A 321 -1.89 14.04 -6.12
CA GLY A 321 -3.24 14.36 -6.58
C GLY A 321 -3.73 15.71 -6.06
N GLU A 322 -4.40 16.49 -6.91
CA GLU A 322 -4.99 17.79 -6.55
C GLU A 322 -6.03 17.68 -5.43
N GLY A 323 -6.77 16.58 -5.38
CA GLY A 323 -7.79 16.27 -4.38
C GLY A 323 -7.25 15.71 -3.06
N GLU A 324 -5.93 15.62 -2.90
CA GLU A 324 -5.32 15.12 -1.67
C GLU A 324 -5.32 16.15 -0.54
N SER A 325 -5.12 15.65 0.69
CA SER A 325 -5.00 16.46 1.88
C SER A 325 -3.74 17.34 1.84
N ASP A 326 -3.74 18.38 2.67
CA ASP A 326 -2.59 19.28 2.78
C ASP A 326 -1.36 18.52 3.29
N ALA A 327 -1.53 17.55 4.19
CA ALA A 327 -0.41 16.75 4.68
C ALA A 327 0.26 15.92 3.58
N PHE A 328 -0.49 15.26 2.68
CA PHE A 328 0.11 14.48 1.59
C PHE A 328 0.84 15.38 0.57
N LYS A 329 0.28 16.56 0.28
CA LYS A 329 0.96 17.58 -0.56
C LYS A 329 2.23 18.09 0.11
N ALA A 330 2.16 18.39 1.42
CA ALA A 330 3.30 18.87 2.20
C ALA A 330 4.43 17.82 2.28
N GLN A 331 4.10 16.53 2.43
CA GLN A 331 5.08 15.44 2.41
C GLN A 331 5.91 15.47 1.12
N SER A 332 5.25 15.47 -0.04
CA SER A 332 5.93 15.47 -1.34
C SER A 332 6.75 16.75 -1.56
N ALA A 333 6.21 17.91 -1.20
CA ALA A 333 6.91 19.18 -1.31
C ALA A 333 8.14 19.27 -0.38
N ALA A 334 8.02 18.76 0.85
CA ALA A 334 9.10 18.76 1.82
C ALA A 334 10.27 17.88 1.38
N LEU A 335 10.00 16.64 0.91
CA LEU A 335 11.05 15.78 0.39
C LEU A 335 11.71 16.39 -0.86
N ALA A 336 10.91 16.92 -1.79
CA ALA A 336 11.43 17.61 -2.97
C ALA A 336 12.36 18.76 -2.60
N ALA A 337 11.98 19.61 -1.64
CA ALA A 337 12.82 20.71 -1.15
C ALA A 337 14.10 20.21 -0.46
N THR A 338 14.00 19.25 0.46
CA THR A 338 15.15 18.68 1.18
C THR A 338 16.14 18.04 0.22
N TRP A 339 15.64 17.34 -0.78
CA TRP A 339 16.47 16.75 -1.82
C TRP A 339 16.83 17.73 -2.92
N GLN A 340 16.39 18.99 -2.93
CA GLN A 340 16.65 19.94 -4.03
C GLN A 340 16.18 19.38 -5.40
N GLY A 341 15.06 18.66 -5.39
CA GLY A 341 14.37 18.16 -6.57
C GLY A 341 13.37 19.17 -7.16
N PRO A 342 12.74 18.81 -8.29
CA PRO A 342 11.68 19.63 -8.87
C PRO A 342 10.45 19.70 -7.95
N ALA A 343 9.67 20.77 -8.08
CA ALA A 343 8.39 20.86 -7.40
C ALA A 343 7.47 19.68 -7.82
N PRO A 344 6.68 19.10 -6.92
CA PRO A 344 5.76 18.03 -7.28
C PRO A 344 4.75 18.45 -8.33
N LEU A 345 4.55 17.60 -9.34
CA LEU A 345 3.45 17.75 -10.28
C LEU A 345 2.12 17.55 -9.55
N ILE A 346 1.24 18.54 -9.64
CA ILE A 346 -0.14 18.40 -9.17
C ILE A 346 -0.95 17.74 -10.28
N CYS A 347 -1.29 16.47 -10.08
CA CYS A 347 -2.05 15.67 -11.03
C CYS A 347 -3.56 15.81 -10.77
N SER A 348 -4.38 15.67 -11.81
CA SER A 348 -5.82 15.62 -11.61
C SER A 348 -6.24 14.38 -10.81
N GLY A 349 -7.36 14.50 -10.11
CA GLY A 349 -7.89 13.44 -9.26
C GLY A 349 -7.35 13.49 -7.83
N HIS A 350 -7.61 12.41 -7.10
CA HIS A 350 -7.32 12.29 -5.68
C HIS A 350 -6.29 11.18 -5.45
N HIS A 351 -5.99 10.83 -4.19
CA HIS A 351 -4.90 9.90 -3.84
C HIS A 351 -4.90 8.59 -4.65
N PHE A 352 -6.09 8.05 -4.95
CA PHE A 352 -6.22 6.82 -5.73
C PHE A 352 -6.38 7.03 -7.25
N SER A 353 -7.25 7.94 -7.69
CA SER A 353 -7.56 8.13 -9.12
C SER A 353 -6.44 8.78 -9.92
N MET A 354 -5.46 9.42 -9.26
CA MET A 354 -4.29 9.94 -9.96
C MET A 354 -3.48 8.86 -10.69
N LEU A 355 -3.56 7.60 -10.25
CA LEU A 355 -2.84 6.48 -10.87
C LEU A 355 -3.31 6.19 -12.30
N GLU A 356 -4.54 6.56 -12.66
CA GLU A 356 -5.02 6.48 -14.05
C GLU A 356 -4.15 7.32 -15.00
N GLY A 357 -3.50 8.38 -14.48
CA GLY A 357 -2.56 9.20 -15.25
C GLY A 357 -1.30 8.45 -15.70
N LEU A 358 -0.98 7.28 -15.12
CA LEU A 358 0.10 6.42 -15.62
C LEU A 358 -0.25 5.74 -16.96
N ASN A 359 -1.53 5.71 -17.31
CA ASN A 359 -2.00 5.20 -18.59
C ASN A 359 -2.19 6.30 -19.65
N GLY A 360 -1.81 7.55 -19.33
CA GLY A 360 -1.81 8.66 -20.29
C GLY A 360 -1.89 10.04 -19.63
N GLY A 361 -1.39 11.05 -20.35
CA GLY A 361 -1.40 12.44 -19.90
C GLY A 361 -0.20 12.80 -19.02
N ALA A 362 -0.32 13.89 -18.26
CA ALA A 362 0.82 14.56 -17.62
C ALA A 362 1.63 13.68 -16.66
N LEU A 363 1.03 12.67 -16.04
CA LEU A 363 1.74 11.79 -15.12
C LEU A 363 2.61 10.76 -15.87
N LEU A 364 2.10 10.16 -16.95
CA LEU A 364 2.90 9.33 -17.85
C LEU A 364 4.00 10.17 -18.53
N ASP A 365 3.68 11.38 -19.01
CA ASP A 365 4.66 12.29 -19.62
C ASP A 365 5.80 12.60 -18.64
N LEU A 366 5.49 12.85 -17.37
CA LEU A 366 6.48 13.04 -16.32
C LEU A 366 7.32 11.78 -16.07
N ALA A 367 6.70 10.60 -16.07
CA ALA A 367 7.41 9.33 -15.90
C ALA A 367 8.46 9.12 -17.01
N LEU A 368 8.05 9.34 -18.26
CA LEU A 368 8.88 9.15 -19.45
C LEU A 368 10.01 10.19 -19.53
N SER A 369 9.70 11.49 -19.36
CA SER A 369 10.73 12.53 -19.40
C SER A 369 11.77 12.37 -18.29
N THR A 370 11.34 11.95 -17.10
CA THR A 370 12.24 11.65 -15.97
C THR A 370 13.10 10.41 -16.25
N ALA A 371 12.56 9.39 -16.92
CA ALA A 371 13.28 8.20 -17.33
C ALA A 371 14.31 8.48 -18.43
N GLU A 372 13.99 9.31 -19.41
CA GLU A 372 14.85 9.67 -20.54
C GLU A 372 15.89 10.75 -20.17
N GLY A 373 15.56 11.63 -19.22
CA GLY A 373 16.38 12.78 -18.83
C GLY A 373 16.22 13.99 -19.75
N SER A 374 15.02 14.16 -20.31
CA SER A 374 14.64 15.22 -21.26
C SER A 374 13.93 16.41 -20.61
#